data_AF-A0A152C1R3-F1
#
_entry.id   AF-A0A152C1R3-F1
#
_cell.length_a   1.000
_cell.length_b   1.000
_cell.length_c   1.000
_cell.angle_alpha   90.00
_cell.angle_beta   90.00
_cell.angle_gamma   90.00
#
_symmetry.space_group_name_H-M   'P 1'
#
loop_
_entity.id
_entity.type
_entity.pdbx_description
1 polymer ?
#
loop_
_entity_poly.entity_id
_entity_poly.type
_entity_poly.pdbx_seq_one_letter_code
_entity_poly.pdbx_strand_id
1 'polypeptide(L)'
;MTLRPYLCFEQDITVFVKERTAKQIEEIQDPGLKCSALSFFYFTLGDIERGKYYAEEMLRYLPTDTVAWRNYNLGLFWCSGAVEALNVAKRGFDATSSPILACDAYYYSSSVADFSCFLEMREFLLRTEMYEKFIEQDRESDMLRSLEYANIASRYNKEDVIKNISALMYEKLDLVQKLNSAVRLLDVTEDGEDPELIFEMYVNNADAATCAAMNVELISARVRSGLTDWSVGGVYVAHNKEDMLQCQ
;
A
#
# COMPACT_ATOMS: atom_id res chain seq x y z
N MET A 1 19.04 1.68 6.35
CA MET A 1 18.80 0.23 6.29
C MET A 1 18.17 -0.03 4.92
N THR A 2 18.93 -0.58 3.96
CA THR A 2 18.43 -0.87 2.61
C THR A 2 17.41 -2.00 2.71
N LEU A 3 16.15 -1.73 2.37
CA LEU A 3 15.13 -2.76 2.25
C LEU A 3 15.62 -3.82 1.26
N ARG A 4 15.69 -5.07 1.73
CA ARG A 4 15.95 -6.23 0.88
C ARG A 4 14.61 -6.66 0.30
N PRO A 5 14.41 -6.62 -1.03
CA PRO A 5 13.31 -7.35 -1.63
C PRO A 5 13.47 -8.82 -1.25
N TYR A 6 12.40 -9.46 -0.77
CA TYR A 6 12.36 -10.85 -0.26
C TYR A 6 12.73 -11.92 -1.33
N LEU A 7 13.16 -11.50 -2.51
CA LEU A 7 13.27 -12.30 -3.73
C LEU A 7 14.71 -12.46 -4.23
N CYS A 8 15.70 -11.94 -3.50
CA CYS A 8 17.12 -12.10 -3.82
C CYS A 8 17.87 -12.60 -2.58
N PHE A 9 18.38 -13.83 -2.66
CA PHE A 9 19.19 -14.45 -1.60
C PHE A 9 20.61 -13.84 -1.50
N GLU A 10 21.02 -13.00 -2.46
CA GLU A 10 22.33 -12.35 -2.51
C GLU A 10 22.24 -10.87 -2.09
N GLN A 11 23.27 -10.37 -1.40
CA GLN A 11 23.32 -8.98 -0.91
C GLN A 11 23.46 -7.96 -2.04
N ASP A 12 24.10 -8.35 -3.15
CA ASP A 12 24.26 -7.57 -4.36
C ASP A 12 24.09 -8.48 -5.58
N ILE A 13 23.31 -8.05 -6.58
CA ILE A 13 23.19 -8.77 -7.84
C ILE A 13 24.43 -8.47 -8.68
N THR A 14 25.32 -9.45 -8.80
CA THR A 14 26.56 -9.29 -9.57
C THR A 14 26.28 -9.06 -11.06
N VAL A 15 27.24 -8.45 -11.77
CA VAL A 15 27.17 -8.28 -13.23
C VAL A 15 26.95 -9.63 -13.94
N PHE A 16 27.62 -10.68 -13.46
CA PHE A 16 27.45 -12.03 -14.00
C PHE A 16 26.00 -12.53 -13.86
N VAL A 17 25.40 -12.39 -12.67
CA VAL A 17 24.01 -12.80 -12.45
C VAL A 17 23.08 -11.97 -13.34
N LYS A 18 23.25 -10.64 -13.39
CA LYS A 18 22.45 -9.75 -14.25
C LYS A 18 22.50 -10.17 -15.72
N GLU A 19 23.69 -10.35 -16.28
CA GLU A 19 23.87 -10.72 -17.69
C GLU A 19 23.36 -12.12 -17.99
N ARG A 20 23.60 -13.08 -17.08
CA ARG A 20 23.12 -14.46 -17.23
C ARG A 20 21.59 -14.51 -17.20
N THR A 21 20.96 -13.86 -16.22
CA THR A 21 19.50 -13.81 -16.10
C THR A 21 18.89 -13.14 -17.33
N ALA A 22 19.44 -12.01 -17.80
CA ALA A 22 18.96 -11.36 -19.01
C ALA A 22 19.01 -12.29 -20.23
N LYS A 23 20.12 -13.02 -20.43
CA LYS A 23 20.24 -14.01 -21.52
C LYS A 23 19.21 -15.14 -21.41
N GLN A 24 18.96 -15.65 -20.20
CA GLN A 24 17.95 -16.69 -19.99
C GLN A 24 16.53 -16.20 -20.27
N ILE A 25 16.22 -14.94 -19.93
CA ILE A 25 14.92 -14.35 -20.25
C ILE A 25 14.74 -14.20 -21.77
N GLU A 26 15.80 -13.89 -22.52
CA GLU A 26 15.75 -13.83 -23.98
C GLU A 26 15.38 -15.16 -24.66
N GLU A 27 15.66 -16.30 -24.00
CA GLU A 27 15.32 -17.63 -24.50
C GLU A 27 13.82 -17.97 -24.38
N ILE A 28 13.07 -17.22 -23.56
CA ILE A 28 11.62 -17.42 -23.37
C ILE A 28 10.88 -17.04 -24.67
N GLN A 29 10.22 -18.02 -25.28
CA GLN A 29 9.53 -17.85 -26.56
C GLN A 29 8.14 -17.20 -26.41
N ASP A 30 7.45 -17.44 -25.30
CA ASP A 30 6.14 -16.85 -25.05
C ASP A 30 6.28 -15.35 -24.69
N PRO A 31 5.68 -14.43 -25.47
CA PRO A 31 5.85 -12.99 -25.24
C PRO A 31 5.32 -12.52 -23.88
N GLY A 32 4.22 -13.11 -23.38
CA GLY A 32 3.62 -12.75 -22.10
C GLY A 32 4.52 -13.19 -20.94
N LEU A 33 5.00 -14.42 -20.97
CA LEU A 33 5.95 -14.94 -19.97
C LEU A 33 7.29 -14.22 -20.02
N LYS A 34 7.79 -13.86 -21.22
CA LYS A 34 9.00 -13.06 -21.38
C LYS A 34 8.83 -11.68 -20.74
N CYS A 35 7.72 -11.00 -21.01
CA CYS A 35 7.42 -9.70 -20.39
C CYS A 35 7.27 -9.81 -18.87
N SER A 36 6.63 -10.88 -18.37
CA SER A 36 6.54 -11.18 -16.93
C SER A 36 7.92 -11.30 -16.28
N ALA A 37 8.82 -12.08 -16.90
CA ALA A 37 10.17 -12.26 -16.41
C ALA A 37 11.01 -10.97 -16.48
N LEU A 38 10.89 -10.19 -17.56
CA LEU A 38 11.57 -8.89 -17.69
C LEU A 38 11.07 -7.88 -16.65
N SER A 39 9.76 -7.80 -16.43
CA SER A 39 9.15 -6.95 -15.40
C SER A 39 9.77 -7.23 -14.03
N PHE A 40 9.74 -8.50 -13.62
CA PHE A 40 10.28 -8.92 -12.33
C PHE A 40 11.78 -8.66 -12.22
N PHE A 41 12.53 -8.91 -13.30
CA PHE A 41 13.97 -8.65 -13.36
C PHE A 41 14.29 -7.16 -13.17
N TYR A 42 13.56 -6.26 -13.84
CA TYR A 42 13.82 -4.83 -13.72
C TYR A 42 13.41 -4.26 -12.36
N PHE A 43 12.28 -4.70 -11.78
CA PHE A 43 11.94 -4.35 -10.39
C PHE A 43 13.04 -4.81 -9.42
N THR A 44 13.54 -6.03 -9.59
CA THR A 44 14.63 -6.59 -8.79
C THR A 44 15.93 -5.77 -8.89
N LEU A 45 16.21 -5.17 -10.05
CA LEU A 45 17.35 -4.28 -10.26
C LEU A 45 17.12 -2.83 -9.79
N GLY A 46 15.93 -2.52 -9.27
CA GLY A 46 15.52 -1.16 -8.89
C GLY A 46 15.18 -0.25 -10.08
N ASP A 47 15.08 -0.77 -11.29
CA ASP A 47 14.60 -0.03 -12.47
C ASP A 47 13.07 -0.10 -12.54
N ILE A 48 12.43 0.71 -11.70
CA ILE A 48 10.98 0.72 -11.48
C ILE A 48 10.22 1.00 -12.79
N GLU A 49 10.71 1.93 -13.60
CA GLU A 49 10.03 2.36 -14.82
C GLU A 49 10.07 1.27 -15.90
N ARG A 50 11.19 0.57 -16.07
CA ARG A 50 11.21 -0.61 -16.95
C ARG A 50 10.39 -1.76 -16.39
N GLY A 51 10.41 -1.97 -15.07
CA GLY A 51 9.55 -2.96 -14.41
C GLY A 51 8.08 -2.74 -14.76
N LYS A 52 7.57 -1.52 -14.56
CA LYS A 52 6.21 -1.11 -14.94
C LYS A 52 5.94 -1.31 -16.43
N TYR A 53 6.84 -0.85 -17.30
CA TYR A 53 6.67 -0.98 -18.74
C TYR A 53 6.43 -2.44 -19.15
N TYR A 54 7.30 -3.37 -18.73
CA TYR A 54 7.13 -4.77 -19.09
C TYR A 54 5.94 -5.43 -18.38
N ALA A 55 5.56 -4.97 -17.19
CA ALA A 55 4.35 -5.44 -16.54
C ALA A 55 3.08 -5.06 -17.33
N GLU A 56 2.98 -3.82 -17.78
CA GLU A 56 1.86 -3.37 -18.62
C GLU A 56 1.86 -4.09 -19.98
N GLU A 57 3.02 -4.33 -20.59
CA GLU A 57 3.11 -5.15 -21.81
C GLU A 57 2.67 -6.60 -21.56
N MET A 58 3.10 -7.22 -20.46
CA MET A 58 2.64 -8.56 -20.05
C MET A 58 1.12 -8.64 -19.96
N LEU A 59 0.47 -7.64 -19.37
CA LEU A 59 -0.99 -7.61 -19.21
C LEU A 59 -1.75 -7.45 -20.53
N ARG A 60 -1.11 -6.98 -21.61
CA ARG A 60 -1.72 -7.01 -22.96
C ARG A 60 -1.88 -8.43 -23.48
N TYR A 61 -0.97 -9.32 -23.10
CA TYR A 61 -1.03 -10.74 -23.48
C TYR A 61 -1.87 -11.57 -22.50
N LEU A 62 -1.84 -11.21 -21.21
CA LEU A 62 -2.43 -11.98 -20.11
C LEU A 62 -3.39 -11.13 -19.25
N PRO A 63 -4.42 -10.47 -19.83
CA PRO A 63 -5.24 -9.49 -19.12
C PRO A 63 -6.13 -10.11 -18.04
N THR A 64 -6.48 -11.38 -18.16
CA THR A 64 -7.32 -12.11 -17.21
C THR A 64 -6.52 -13.02 -16.28
N ASP A 65 -5.19 -13.07 -16.43
CA ASP A 65 -4.34 -13.93 -15.64
C ASP A 65 -4.07 -13.30 -14.27
N THR A 66 -4.64 -13.90 -13.23
CA THR A 66 -4.48 -13.41 -11.86
C THR A 66 -3.02 -13.40 -11.40
N VAL A 67 -2.20 -14.36 -11.82
CA VAL A 67 -0.79 -14.45 -11.40
C VAL A 67 0.02 -13.30 -12.02
N ALA A 68 -0.26 -12.95 -13.28
CA ALA A 68 0.33 -11.81 -13.95
C ALA A 68 0.05 -10.51 -13.18
N TRP A 69 -1.21 -10.26 -12.81
CA TRP A 69 -1.58 -9.10 -11.99
C TRP A 69 -0.88 -9.09 -10.63
N ARG A 70 -0.83 -10.24 -9.94
CA ARG A 70 -0.15 -10.33 -8.63
C ARG A 70 1.35 -10.10 -8.71
N ASN A 71 2.02 -10.56 -9.76
CA ASN A 71 3.45 -10.30 -9.95
C ASN A 71 3.74 -8.81 -10.14
N TYR A 72 2.91 -8.10 -10.92
CA TYR A 72 3.03 -6.65 -11.07
C TYR A 72 2.78 -5.93 -9.75
N ASN A 73 1.70 -6.31 -9.06
CA ASN A 73 1.34 -5.77 -7.76
C ASN A 73 2.48 -5.91 -6.73
N LEU A 74 3.07 -7.11 -6.63
CA LEU A 74 4.20 -7.40 -5.75
C LEU A 74 5.44 -6.56 -6.08
N GLY A 75 5.78 -6.43 -7.37
CA GLY A 75 6.90 -5.61 -7.83
C GLY A 75 6.74 -4.14 -7.43
N LEU A 76 5.54 -3.59 -7.61
CA LEU A 76 5.24 -2.22 -7.18
C LEU A 76 5.23 -2.06 -5.68
N PHE A 77 4.65 -3.00 -4.93
CA PHE A 77 4.62 -2.91 -3.47
C PHE A 77 6.03 -2.75 -2.93
N TRP A 78 6.96 -3.65 -3.27
CA TRP A 78 8.32 -3.61 -2.74
C TRP A 78 9.18 -2.46 -3.25
N CYS A 79 8.85 -1.87 -4.40
CA CYS A 79 9.65 -0.79 -5.00
C CYS A 79 9.07 0.61 -4.81
N SER A 80 7.78 0.73 -4.51
CA SER A 80 7.05 2.00 -4.52
C SER A 80 6.10 2.17 -3.33
N GLY A 81 5.62 1.07 -2.74
CA GLY A 81 4.79 1.06 -1.54
C GLY A 81 3.34 0.65 -1.80
N ALA A 82 2.51 0.75 -0.76
CA ALA A 82 1.13 0.26 -0.78
C ALA A 82 0.20 1.09 -1.69
N VAL A 83 0.48 2.38 -1.93
CA VAL A 83 -0.36 3.26 -2.76
C VAL A 83 -0.38 2.79 -4.22
N GLU A 84 0.80 2.61 -4.82
CA GLU A 84 0.91 2.14 -6.21
C GLU A 84 0.45 0.69 -6.35
N ALA A 85 0.73 -0.15 -5.36
CA ALA A 85 0.26 -1.54 -5.31
C ALA A 85 -1.28 -1.62 -5.30
N LEU A 86 -1.95 -0.82 -4.45
CA LEU A 86 -3.41 -0.75 -4.40
C LEU A 86 -4.02 -0.42 -5.77
N ASN A 87 -3.44 0.55 -6.50
CA ASN A 87 -3.95 0.93 -7.81
C ASN A 87 -3.92 -0.24 -8.81
N VAL A 88 -2.87 -1.07 -8.77
CA VAL A 88 -2.79 -2.27 -9.61
C VAL A 88 -3.71 -3.37 -9.11
N ALA A 89 -3.82 -3.57 -7.80
CA ALA A 89 -4.74 -4.54 -7.21
C ALA A 89 -6.19 -4.27 -7.62
N LYS A 90 -6.63 -3.01 -7.58
CA LYS A 90 -7.97 -2.58 -8.02
C LYS A 90 -8.20 -2.86 -9.50
N ARG A 91 -7.27 -2.44 -10.37
CA ARG A 91 -7.35 -2.73 -11.82
C ARG A 91 -7.40 -4.23 -12.12
N GLY A 92 -6.60 -5.01 -11.41
CA GLY A 92 -6.60 -6.47 -11.55
C GLY A 92 -7.90 -7.08 -11.07
N PHE A 93 -8.44 -6.62 -9.94
CA PHE A 93 -9.76 -7.04 -9.46
C PHE A 93 -10.85 -6.71 -10.47
N ASP A 94 -10.89 -5.51 -11.02
CA ASP A 94 -11.87 -5.11 -12.04
C ASP A 94 -11.77 -5.98 -13.31
N ALA A 95 -10.56 -6.40 -13.67
CA ALA A 95 -10.31 -7.22 -14.85
C ALA A 95 -10.66 -8.70 -14.67
N THR A 96 -10.58 -9.24 -13.45
CA THR A 96 -10.68 -10.69 -13.22
C THR A 96 -11.71 -11.13 -12.19
N SER A 97 -12.27 -10.20 -11.40
CA SER A 97 -13.11 -10.48 -10.21
C SER A 97 -12.50 -11.51 -9.26
N SER A 98 -11.16 -11.52 -9.14
CA SER A 98 -10.45 -12.61 -8.47
C SER A 98 -10.40 -12.36 -6.96
N PRO A 99 -10.86 -13.30 -6.13
CA PRO A 99 -10.82 -13.17 -4.67
C PRO A 99 -9.42 -12.90 -4.10
N ILE A 100 -8.36 -13.40 -4.72
CA ILE A 100 -7.00 -13.15 -4.23
C ILE A 100 -6.53 -11.73 -4.52
N LEU A 101 -6.96 -11.11 -5.64
CA LEU A 101 -6.68 -9.70 -5.93
C LEU A 101 -7.56 -8.78 -5.07
N ALA A 102 -8.80 -9.19 -4.76
CA ALA A 102 -9.62 -8.53 -3.76
C ALA A 102 -8.93 -8.54 -2.37
N CYS A 103 -8.30 -9.67 -1.99
CA CYS A 103 -7.52 -9.76 -0.76
C CYS A 103 -6.30 -8.85 -0.76
N ASP A 104 -5.55 -8.77 -1.87
CA ASP A 104 -4.41 -7.84 -1.99
C ASP A 104 -4.91 -6.37 -1.87
N ALA A 105 -6.01 -6.01 -2.55
CA ALA A 105 -6.61 -4.69 -2.46
C ALA A 105 -7.15 -4.38 -1.05
N TYR A 106 -7.77 -5.35 -0.38
CA TYR A 106 -8.22 -5.25 1.01
C TYR A 106 -7.06 -4.90 1.97
N TYR A 107 -5.93 -5.58 1.82
CA TYR A 107 -4.75 -5.32 2.64
C TYR A 107 -4.10 -3.95 2.35
N TYR A 108 -3.95 -3.58 1.08
CA TYR A 108 -3.32 -2.30 0.75
C TYR A 108 -4.23 -1.10 1.07
N SER A 109 -5.56 -1.24 0.88
CA SER A 109 -6.52 -0.20 1.23
C SER A 109 -6.56 0.10 2.73
N SER A 110 -6.38 -0.91 3.58
CA SER A 110 -6.23 -0.70 5.04
C SER A 110 -4.97 0.13 5.35
N SER A 111 -3.86 -0.18 4.67
CA SER A 111 -2.56 0.47 4.89
C SER A 111 -2.55 1.93 4.46
N VAL A 112 -3.29 2.27 3.39
CA VAL A 112 -3.36 3.63 2.84
C VAL A 112 -4.64 4.37 3.21
N ALA A 113 -5.45 3.81 4.11
CA ALA A 113 -6.73 4.37 4.56
C ALA A 113 -7.73 4.70 3.43
N ASP A 114 -7.74 3.89 2.35
CA ASP A 114 -8.83 3.91 1.36
C ASP A 114 -10.00 3.06 1.89
N PHE A 115 -10.68 3.57 2.92
CA PHE A 115 -11.68 2.80 3.67
C PHE A 115 -12.89 2.37 2.83
N SER A 116 -13.25 3.15 1.82
CA SER A 116 -14.30 2.77 0.88
C SER A 116 -13.91 1.50 0.10
N CYS A 117 -12.70 1.46 -0.46
CA CYS A 117 -12.19 0.27 -1.12
C CYS A 117 -12.02 -0.92 -0.14
N PHE A 118 -11.55 -0.64 1.08
CA PHE A 118 -11.40 -1.65 2.13
C PHE A 118 -12.74 -2.36 2.43
N LEU A 119 -13.81 -1.60 2.67
CA LEU A 119 -15.14 -2.17 2.97
C LEU A 119 -15.71 -2.93 1.77
N GLU A 120 -15.55 -2.40 0.55
CA GLU A 120 -16.01 -3.04 -0.69
C GLU A 120 -15.33 -4.41 -0.89
N MET A 121 -14.00 -4.47 -0.77
CA MET A 121 -13.25 -5.72 -0.93
C MET A 121 -13.58 -6.72 0.17
N ARG A 122 -13.78 -6.24 1.41
CA ARG A 122 -14.22 -7.08 2.53
C ARG A 122 -15.58 -7.72 2.25
N GLU A 123 -16.56 -6.94 1.81
CA GLU A 123 -17.88 -7.45 1.47
C GLU A 123 -17.81 -8.50 0.36
N PHE A 124 -17.01 -8.24 -0.67
CA PHE A 124 -16.77 -9.20 -1.75
C PHE A 124 -16.20 -10.53 -1.22
N LEU A 125 -15.19 -10.47 -0.36
CA LEU A 125 -14.54 -11.66 0.22
C LEU A 125 -15.49 -12.46 1.12
N LEU A 126 -16.33 -11.79 1.90
CA LEU A 126 -17.35 -12.44 2.73
C LEU A 126 -18.43 -13.11 1.89
N ARG A 127 -18.96 -12.39 0.90
CA ARG A 127 -20.01 -12.91 -0.01
C ARG A 127 -19.53 -14.12 -0.82
N THR A 128 -18.24 -14.16 -1.15
CA THR A 128 -17.62 -15.28 -1.88
C THR A 128 -17.11 -16.39 -0.97
N GLU A 129 -17.28 -16.27 0.36
CA GLU A 129 -16.78 -17.21 1.37
C GLU A 129 -15.25 -17.40 1.32
N MET A 130 -14.52 -16.41 0.79
CA MET A 130 -13.06 -16.46 0.63
C MET A 130 -12.30 -15.72 1.73
N TYR A 131 -13.01 -14.99 2.59
CA TYR A 131 -12.40 -14.21 3.69
C TYR A 131 -11.54 -15.09 4.60
N GLU A 132 -12.11 -16.14 5.19
CA GLU A 132 -11.37 -17.05 6.10
C GLU A 132 -10.25 -17.82 5.40
N LYS A 133 -10.33 -18.00 4.08
CA LYS A 133 -9.32 -18.73 3.30
C LYS A 133 -8.06 -17.91 3.03
N PHE A 134 -8.17 -16.58 2.95
CA PHE A 134 -7.03 -15.72 2.60
C PHE A 134 -6.55 -14.82 3.72
N ILE A 135 -7.38 -14.53 4.72
CA ILE A 135 -6.94 -13.73 5.86
C ILE A 135 -6.13 -14.60 6.80
N GLU A 136 -4.82 -14.37 6.82
CA GLU A 136 -3.90 -14.96 7.79
C GLU A 136 -4.29 -14.52 9.21
N GLN A 137 -4.27 -15.47 10.16
CA GLN A 137 -4.62 -15.19 11.57
C GLN A 137 -3.78 -14.06 12.17
N ASP A 138 -2.50 -13.99 11.81
CA ASP A 138 -1.56 -12.97 12.30
C ASP A 138 -1.91 -11.55 11.81
N ARG A 139 -2.76 -11.42 10.79
CA ARG A 139 -3.21 -10.12 10.24
C ARG A 139 -4.63 -9.76 10.67
N GLU A 140 -5.36 -10.68 11.29
CA GLU A 140 -6.77 -10.50 11.61
C GLU A 140 -6.99 -9.31 12.56
N SER A 141 -6.12 -9.16 13.56
CA SER A 141 -6.19 -8.05 14.52
C SER A 141 -6.05 -6.68 13.85
N ASP A 142 -5.11 -6.52 12.92
CA ASP A 142 -4.89 -5.28 12.16
C ASP A 142 -6.07 -4.98 11.22
N MET A 143 -6.65 -6.02 10.62
CA MET A 143 -7.82 -5.88 9.76
C MET A 143 -9.07 -5.50 10.56
N LEU A 144 -9.27 -6.07 11.76
CA LEU A 144 -10.37 -5.69 12.65
C LEU A 144 -10.25 -4.22 13.10
N ARG A 145 -9.04 -3.79 13.44
CA ARG A 145 -8.77 -2.38 13.77
C ARG A 145 -9.06 -1.45 12.59
N SER A 146 -8.67 -1.87 11.39
CA SER A 146 -8.96 -1.12 10.16
C SER A 146 -10.47 -1.04 9.88
N LEU A 147 -11.23 -2.08 10.23
CA LEU A 147 -12.69 -2.07 10.16
C LEU A 147 -13.32 -1.09 11.16
N GLU A 148 -12.79 -0.97 12.37
CA GLU A 148 -13.21 0.06 13.33
C GLU A 148 -12.98 1.46 12.75
N TYR A 149 -11.81 1.73 12.17
CA TYR A 149 -11.50 3.00 11.52
C TYR A 149 -12.41 3.29 10.33
N ALA A 150 -12.67 2.29 9.48
CA ALA A 150 -13.59 2.43 8.36
C ALA A 150 -15.01 2.79 8.85
N ASN A 151 -15.48 2.15 9.92
CA ASN A 151 -16.80 2.45 10.51
C ASN A 151 -16.88 3.88 11.09
N ILE A 152 -15.80 4.38 11.71
CA ILE A 152 -15.73 5.78 12.18
C ILE A 152 -15.78 6.73 10.97
N ALA A 153 -14.94 6.49 9.97
CA ALA A 153 -14.89 7.32 8.77
C ALA A 153 -16.25 7.39 8.06
N SER A 154 -16.92 6.25 7.90
CA SER A 154 -18.25 6.16 7.28
C SER A 154 -19.36 6.79 8.12
N ARG A 155 -19.30 6.69 9.45
CA ARG A 155 -20.27 7.35 10.33
C ARG A 155 -20.31 8.86 10.10
N TYR A 156 -19.14 9.47 9.88
CA TYR A 156 -19.00 10.91 9.68
C TYR A 156 -18.87 11.33 8.21
N ASN A 157 -18.96 10.39 7.26
CA ASN A 157 -18.79 10.61 5.83
C ASN A 157 -17.46 11.33 5.50
N LYS A 158 -16.36 10.82 6.06
CA LYS A 158 -15.00 11.39 5.97
C LYS A 158 -14.00 10.51 5.21
N GLU A 159 -14.44 9.43 4.57
CA GLU A 159 -13.58 8.46 3.89
C GLU A 159 -12.69 9.11 2.83
N ASP A 160 -13.27 9.94 1.95
CA ASP A 160 -12.52 10.62 0.90
C ASP A 160 -11.51 11.63 1.47
N VAL A 161 -11.87 12.33 2.55
CA VAL A 161 -10.98 13.30 3.21
C VAL A 161 -9.77 12.56 3.79
N ILE A 162 -10.00 11.49 4.54
CA ILE A 162 -8.94 10.67 5.15
C ILE A 162 -8.04 10.04 4.09
N LYS A 163 -8.63 9.45 3.05
CA LYS A 163 -7.90 8.87 1.92
C LYS A 163 -6.97 9.88 1.25
N ASN A 164 -7.47 11.09 1.00
CA ASN A 164 -6.68 12.14 0.35
C ASN A 164 -5.58 12.69 1.27
N ILE A 165 -5.83 12.83 2.57
CA ILE A 165 -4.80 13.17 3.56
C ILE A 165 -3.73 12.08 3.60
N SER A 166 -4.13 10.81 3.69
CA SER A 166 -3.23 9.67 3.68
C SER A 166 -2.35 9.63 2.43
N ALA A 167 -2.92 9.86 1.24
CA ALA A 167 -2.17 9.92 -0.01
C ALA A 167 -1.08 11.01 0.02
N LEU A 168 -1.42 12.24 0.44
CA LEU A 168 -0.43 13.31 0.63
C LEU A 168 0.63 12.92 1.66
N MET A 169 0.24 12.18 2.68
CA MET A 169 1.17 11.75 3.71
C MET A 169 2.17 10.71 3.17
N TYR A 170 1.71 9.75 2.37
CA TYR A 170 2.56 8.75 1.71
C TYR A 170 3.55 9.36 0.71
N GLU A 171 3.19 10.45 0.02
CA GLU A 171 4.08 11.13 -0.94
C GLU A 171 5.38 11.66 -0.30
N LYS A 172 5.37 11.93 1.00
CA LYS A 172 6.53 12.44 1.74
C LYS A 172 7.46 11.36 2.27
N LEU A 173 7.01 10.10 2.27
CA LEU A 173 7.75 9.00 2.83
C LEU A 173 8.75 8.44 1.82
N ASP A 174 9.95 8.10 2.29
CA ASP A 174 10.85 7.25 1.52
C ASP A 174 10.33 5.80 1.47
N LEU A 175 10.91 4.97 0.61
CA LEU A 175 10.45 3.58 0.44
C LEU A 175 10.49 2.78 1.75
N VAL A 176 11.51 2.96 2.59
CA VAL A 176 11.63 2.26 3.88
C VAL A 176 10.48 2.64 4.80
N GLN A 177 10.17 3.92 4.86
CA GLN A 177 9.05 4.43 5.65
C GLN A 177 7.72 3.94 5.09
N LYS A 178 7.50 3.99 3.77
CA LYS A 178 6.27 3.52 3.12
C LYS A 178 5.96 2.05 3.39
N LEU A 179 6.98 1.18 3.45
CA LEU A 179 6.79 -0.25 3.71
C LEU A 179 6.54 -0.60 5.17
N ASN A 180 6.85 0.32 6.09
CA ASN A 180 6.76 0.04 7.52
C ASN A 180 5.91 1.07 8.27
N SER A 181 5.11 1.87 7.56
CA SER A 181 4.17 2.80 8.18
C SER A 181 2.93 2.07 8.67
N ALA A 182 2.40 2.52 9.80
CA ALA A 182 1.10 2.08 10.31
C ALA A 182 0.17 3.29 10.45
N VAL A 183 -1.13 3.07 10.32
CA VAL A 183 -2.13 4.14 10.40
C VAL A 183 -3.07 3.92 11.58
N ARG A 184 -3.57 5.02 12.13
CA ARG A 184 -4.57 5.03 13.19
C ARG A 184 -5.57 6.16 12.96
N LEU A 185 -6.85 5.89 13.22
CA LEU A 185 -7.88 6.92 13.23
C LEU A 185 -8.43 7.04 14.65
N LEU A 186 -8.48 8.26 15.15
CA LEU A 186 -9.06 8.61 16.45
C LEU A 186 -10.29 9.48 16.23
N ASP A 187 -11.35 9.17 16.96
CA ASP A 187 -12.53 10.00 17.10
C ASP A 187 -12.41 10.74 18.43
N VAL A 188 -12.25 12.07 18.37
CA VAL A 188 -12.11 12.96 19.52
C VAL A 188 -13.30 13.93 19.63
N THR A 189 -14.39 13.63 18.92
CA THR A 189 -15.62 14.42 18.91
C THR A 189 -16.20 14.53 20.32
N GLU A 190 -16.43 15.77 20.80
CA GLU A 190 -17.15 16.01 22.06
C GLU A 190 -18.67 15.80 21.88
N ASP A 191 -19.37 15.45 22.97
CA ASP A 191 -20.80 15.11 22.93
C ASP A 191 -21.66 16.26 22.39
N GLY A 192 -22.24 16.06 21.20
CA GLY A 192 -23.14 17.03 20.56
C GLY A 192 -22.44 18.07 19.68
N GLU A 193 -21.13 17.91 19.44
CA GLU A 193 -20.35 18.80 18.59
C GLU A 193 -20.15 18.24 17.17
N ASP A 194 -19.56 19.07 16.30
CA ASP A 194 -19.16 18.68 14.95
C ASP A 194 -18.03 17.63 15.00
N PRO A 195 -17.94 16.73 14.00
CA PRO A 195 -17.00 15.63 14.04
C PRO A 195 -15.54 16.08 13.99
N GLU A 196 -14.77 15.70 15.01
CA GLU A 196 -13.34 15.95 15.12
C GLU A 196 -12.58 14.62 15.09
N LEU A 197 -11.86 14.39 14.00
CA LEU A 197 -11.09 13.16 13.78
C LEU A 197 -9.60 13.47 13.67
N ILE A 198 -8.76 12.56 14.16
CA ILE A 198 -7.30 12.63 13.98
C ILE A 198 -6.85 11.37 13.23
N PHE A 199 -6.28 11.57 12.05
CA PHE A 199 -5.62 10.53 11.27
C PHE A 199 -4.10 10.56 11.54
N GLU A 200 -3.59 9.51 12.16
CA GLU A 200 -2.19 9.36 12.51
C GLU A 200 -1.48 8.39 11.55
N MET A 201 -0.28 8.77 11.10
CA MET A 201 0.63 7.89 10.38
C MET A 201 1.93 7.73 11.18
N TYR A 202 2.15 6.52 11.68
CA TYR A 202 3.35 6.18 12.41
C TYR A 202 4.50 5.93 11.42
N VAL A 203 5.57 6.70 11.57
CA VAL A 203 6.74 6.66 10.68
C VAL A 203 7.90 6.00 11.40
N ASN A 204 8.33 4.85 10.90
CA ASN A 204 9.51 4.16 11.41
C ASN A 204 10.79 4.91 11.08
N ASN A 205 11.75 4.88 12.01
CA ASN A 205 13.05 5.53 11.90
C ASN A 205 12.98 7.06 11.71
N ALA A 206 11.90 7.71 12.15
CA ALA A 206 11.80 9.16 12.25
C ALA A 206 11.74 9.56 13.73
N ASP A 207 12.41 10.65 14.09
CA ASP A 207 12.30 11.23 15.43
C ASP A 207 11.17 12.28 15.50
N ALA A 208 10.84 12.72 16.72
CA ALA A 208 9.77 13.69 16.95
C ALA A 208 10.01 15.02 16.20
N ALA A 209 11.26 15.46 16.08
CA ALA A 209 11.61 16.69 15.38
C ALA A 209 11.34 16.57 13.87
N THR A 210 11.68 15.43 13.27
CA THR A 210 11.41 15.11 11.87
C THR A 210 9.91 15.06 11.61
N CYS A 211 9.15 14.34 12.44
CA CYS A 211 7.68 14.28 12.31
C CYS A 211 7.03 15.66 12.48
N ALA A 212 7.51 16.49 13.41
CA ALA A 212 7.02 17.87 13.57
C ALA A 212 7.23 18.71 12.31
N ALA A 213 8.40 18.61 11.66
CA ALA A 213 8.66 19.28 10.40
C ALA A 213 7.73 18.77 9.27
N MET A 214 7.54 17.45 9.18
CA MET A 214 6.62 16.84 8.21
C MET A 214 5.17 17.29 8.42
N ASN A 215 4.73 17.48 9.67
CA ASN A 215 3.39 17.98 10.00
C ASN A 215 3.17 19.42 9.51
N VAL A 216 4.17 20.29 9.64
CA VAL A 216 4.11 21.66 9.08
C VAL A 216 4.02 21.63 7.56
N GLU A 217 4.80 20.75 6.92
CA GLU A 217 4.72 20.56 5.46
C GLU A 217 3.37 20.00 5.01
N LEU A 218 2.77 19.10 5.78
CA LEU A 218 1.46 18.51 5.50
C LEU A 218 0.36 19.57 5.48
N ILE A 219 0.36 20.52 6.43
CA ILE A 219 -0.60 21.65 6.42
C ILE A 219 -0.48 22.42 5.11
N SER A 220 0.74 22.74 4.69
CA SER A 220 0.99 23.46 3.44
C SER A 220 0.59 22.66 2.20
N ALA A 221 0.82 21.34 2.21
CA ALA A 221 0.42 20.44 1.13
C ALA A 221 -1.11 20.36 1.02
N ARG A 222 -1.82 20.22 2.14
CA ARG A 222 -3.29 20.19 2.18
C ARG A 222 -3.92 21.45 1.60
N VAL A 223 -3.41 22.63 1.98
CA VAL A 223 -3.89 23.91 1.43
C VAL A 223 -3.70 23.97 -0.09
N ARG A 224 -2.53 23.57 -0.60
CA ARG A 224 -2.25 23.55 -2.05
C ARG A 224 -3.13 22.58 -2.81
N SER A 225 -3.49 21.46 -2.20
CA SER A 225 -4.36 20.43 -2.80
C SER A 225 -5.86 20.70 -2.58
N GLY A 226 -6.23 21.80 -1.92
CA GLY A 226 -7.63 22.14 -1.66
C GLY A 226 -8.33 21.29 -0.60
N LEU A 227 -7.57 20.53 0.21
CA LEU A 227 -8.11 19.68 1.30
C LEU A 227 -8.36 20.50 2.56
N THR A 228 -9.38 21.36 2.51
CA THR A 228 -9.69 22.36 3.55
C THR A 228 -10.66 21.88 4.64
N ASP A 229 -11.05 20.61 4.62
CA ASP A 229 -11.85 20.02 5.70
C ASP A 229 -10.96 19.73 6.91
N TRP A 230 -10.86 20.70 7.81
CA TRP A 230 -10.02 20.64 9.01
C TRP A 230 -10.67 19.87 10.17
N SER A 231 -11.90 19.37 9.99
CA SER A 231 -12.54 18.46 10.94
C SER A 231 -11.84 17.09 10.98
N VAL A 232 -10.95 16.82 10.02
CA VAL A 232 -9.99 15.72 10.05
C VAL A 232 -8.57 16.28 10.11
N GLY A 233 -7.91 16.11 11.26
CA GLY A 233 -6.48 16.34 11.44
C GLY A 233 -5.66 15.22 10.78
N GLY A 234 -4.49 15.56 10.25
CA GLY A 234 -3.50 14.59 9.77
C GLY A 234 -2.18 14.82 10.50
N VAL A 235 -1.59 13.76 11.06
CA VAL A 235 -0.37 13.88 11.88
C VAL A 235 0.57 12.69 11.66
N TYR A 236 1.82 12.98 11.35
CA TYR A 236 2.90 12.02 11.45
C TYR A 236 3.33 11.88 12.90
N VAL A 237 3.46 10.63 13.33
CA VAL A 237 3.87 10.26 14.68
C VAL A 237 5.16 9.45 14.57
N ALA A 238 6.15 9.80 15.37
CA ALA A 238 7.42 9.07 15.42
C ALA A 238 7.17 7.70 16.06
N HIS A 239 7.58 6.62 15.40
CA HIS A 239 7.48 5.29 15.99
C HIS A 239 8.75 4.99 16.80
N ASN A 240 8.79 5.44 18.05
CA ASN A 240 9.85 5.08 19.00
C ASN A 240 9.47 3.81 19.77
N LYS A 241 10.43 2.89 19.95
CA LYS A 241 10.24 1.60 20.66
C LYS A 241 9.63 1.72 22.07
N GLU A 242 9.64 2.91 22.68
CA GLU A 242 9.07 3.14 24.02
C GLU A 242 7.53 3.13 24.03
N ASP A 243 6.85 3.45 22.93
CA ASP A 243 5.38 3.46 22.88
C ASP A 243 4.77 2.04 22.81
N MET A 244 5.55 1.02 22.45
CA MET A 244 5.07 -0.37 22.43
C MET A 244 4.80 -0.97 23.82
N LEU A 245 5.33 -0.38 24.89
CA LEU A 245 5.08 -0.84 26.26
C LEU A 245 3.73 -0.37 26.82
N GLN A 246 3.01 0.51 26.12
CA GLN A 246 1.72 1.05 26.57
C GLN A 246 0.53 0.62 25.70
N CYS A 247 0.75 -0.18 24.66
CA CYS A 247 -0.30 -0.62 23.72
C CYS A 247 -0.34 -2.15 23.52
N GLN A 248 0.04 -2.93 24.55
CA GLN A 248 -0.28 -4.36 24.67
C GLN A 248 -1.45 -4.58 25.62
#